data_AF-X8GUZ1-F1
#
_entry.id   AF-X8GUZ1-F1
#
_cell.length_a   1.000
_cell.length_b   1.000
_cell.length_c   1.000
_cell.angle_alpha   90.00
_cell.angle_beta   90.00
_cell.angle_gamma   90.00
#
_symmetry.space_group_name_H-M   'P 1'
#
loop_
_entity.id
_entity.type
_entity.pdbx_description
1 polymer ?
#
loop_
_entity_poly.entity_id
_entity_poly.type
_entity_poly.pdbx_seq_one_letter_code
_entity_poly.pdbx_strand_id
1 'polypeptide(L)'
;MRALSEEKEKICGRFDFPENAAYLIDFFFDDRQRDLILHAPDTFTEADYEPGFVRQCYRDGLVSYADYDRGIFQLSNFYNMFDVFVCAHQDRYNQLTRHEKGTLDTWYFDRYYDGLKGEVPTPDRILSLEDTLRFVDAHEETIYLNPCDCRSLTGDCGHSRSTCLSYRGGPNSFADRGISKTLTKEEAKEMIIAADREGLMHTVNPFGVCNCCSDCCYLFRSQKRRDSLGVWPATETIIRLNADKCVGCGKCARRCHFSVFTLNREIRKVSADVSTCVGCGICQTQCPSGALTLVPRSEKAVS
;
A
#
# COMPACT_ATOMS: atom_id res chain seq x y z
N MET A 1 25.84 -18.14 12.00
CA MET A 1 25.87 -16.79 11.39
C MET A 1 27.30 -16.31 11.38
N ARG A 2 27.83 -15.80 10.25
CA ARG A 2 29.08 -15.03 10.27
C ARG A 2 28.80 -13.73 11.03
N ALA A 3 29.75 -13.28 11.85
CA ALA A 3 29.67 -11.95 12.46
C ALA A 3 29.56 -10.89 11.35
N LEU A 4 28.78 -9.84 11.57
CA LEU A 4 28.69 -8.72 10.65
C LEU A 4 30.03 -7.98 10.64
N SER A 5 30.38 -7.36 9.51
CA SER A 5 31.50 -6.43 9.49
C SER A 5 31.13 -5.17 10.28
N GLU A 6 32.12 -4.52 10.89
CA GLU A 6 31.93 -3.26 11.62
C GLU A 6 31.26 -2.19 10.75
N GLU A 7 31.57 -2.17 9.45
CA GLU A 7 30.91 -1.29 8.47
C GLU A 7 29.39 -1.55 8.38
N LYS A 8 28.98 -2.82 8.27
CA LYS A 8 27.57 -3.21 8.15
C LYS A 8 26.79 -2.90 9.42
N GLU A 9 27.39 -3.10 10.60
CA GLU A 9 26.79 -2.72 11.88
C GLU A 9 26.56 -1.21 11.96
N LYS A 10 27.53 -0.39 11.55
CA LYS A 10 27.38 1.07 11.48
C LYS A 10 26.27 1.50 10.51
N ILE A 11 26.15 0.86 9.35
CA ILE A 11 25.06 1.12 8.40
C ILE A 11 23.70 0.76 9.00
N CYS A 12 23.59 -0.39 9.69
CA CYS A 12 22.35 -0.76 10.38
C CYS A 12 21.92 0.29 11.40
N GLY A 13 22.85 0.77 12.24
CA GLY A 13 22.55 1.80 13.21
C GLY A 13 22.23 3.17 12.60
N ARG A 14 23.02 3.61 11.61
CA ARG A 14 22.93 4.97 11.06
C ARG A 14 21.81 5.14 10.03
N PHE A 15 21.59 4.14 9.20
CA PHE A 15 20.55 4.17 8.16
C PHE A 15 19.32 3.36 8.55
N ASP A 16 19.28 2.81 9.76
CA ASP A 16 18.14 2.04 10.26
C ASP A 16 17.86 0.79 9.39
N PHE A 17 18.94 0.17 8.88
CA PHE A 17 18.85 -1.04 8.07
C PHE A 17 18.62 -2.27 8.96
N PRO A 18 17.72 -3.21 8.59
CA PRO A 18 17.44 -4.42 9.37
C PRO A 18 18.69 -5.28 9.63
N GLU A 19 19.09 -5.41 10.90
CA GLU A 19 20.27 -6.20 11.30
C GLU A 19 20.17 -7.67 10.84
N ASN A 20 18.98 -8.26 10.93
CA ASN A 20 18.72 -9.63 10.47
C ASN A 20 18.79 -9.80 8.94
N ALA A 21 18.87 -8.71 8.19
CA ALA A 21 19.07 -8.69 6.75
C ALA A 21 20.37 -7.99 6.32
N ALA A 22 21.26 -7.64 7.26
CA ALA A 22 22.47 -6.86 6.99
C ALA A 22 23.41 -7.49 5.94
N TYR A 23 23.29 -8.79 5.69
CA TYR A 23 23.98 -9.46 4.59
C TYR A 23 23.58 -8.92 3.19
N LEU A 24 22.42 -8.26 3.07
CA LEU A 24 21.92 -7.62 1.84
C LEU A 24 22.41 -6.18 1.63
N ILE A 25 23.21 -5.61 2.53
CA ILE A 25 23.69 -4.23 2.38
C ILE A 25 24.38 -4.00 1.03
N ASP A 26 25.23 -4.94 0.59
CA ASP A 26 25.96 -4.83 -0.68
C ASP A 26 25.05 -5.00 -1.92
N PHE A 27 23.86 -5.55 -1.73
CA PHE A 27 22.84 -5.64 -2.79
C PHE A 27 22.12 -4.30 -3.00
N PHE A 28 21.86 -3.57 -1.91
CA PHE A 28 21.18 -2.29 -1.95
C PHE A 28 22.11 -1.14 -2.30
N PHE A 29 23.33 -1.15 -1.77
CA PHE A 29 24.24 0.00 -1.81
C PHE A 29 25.59 -0.34 -2.41
N ASP A 30 25.99 0.45 -3.40
CA ASP A 30 27.37 0.45 -3.88
C ASP A 30 28.33 1.13 -2.88
N ASP A 31 29.63 1.06 -3.14
CA ASP A 31 30.67 1.57 -2.23
C ASP A 31 30.52 3.08 -1.94
N ARG A 32 30.07 3.86 -2.93
CA ARG A 32 29.89 5.31 -2.77
C ARG A 32 28.66 5.62 -1.92
N GLN A 33 27.59 4.86 -2.11
CA GLN A 33 26.37 4.99 -1.32
C GLN A 33 26.62 4.58 0.14
N ARG A 34 27.43 3.55 0.39
CA ARG A 34 27.83 3.17 1.75
C ARG A 34 28.71 4.23 2.41
N ASP A 35 29.66 4.82 1.68
CA ASP A 35 30.45 5.96 2.16
C ASP A 35 29.55 7.15 2.54
N LEU A 36 28.60 7.52 1.67
CA LEU A 36 27.61 8.56 1.96
C LEU A 36 26.81 8.24 3.23
N ILE A 37 26.28 7.02 3.37
CA ILE A 37 25.53 6.60 4.56
C ILE A 37 26.38 6.78 5.81
N LEU A 38 27.64 6.38 5.79
CA LEU A 38 28.51 6.37 6.96
C LEU A 38 29.01 7.76 7.36
N HIS A 39 29.23 8.64 6.38
CA HIS A 39 30.03 9.85 6.57
C HIS A 39 29.34 11.17 6.20
N ALA A 40 28.13 11.15 5.62
CA ALA A 40 27.40 12.38 5.34
C ALA A 40 27.25 13.25 6.60
N PRO A 41 27.34 14.58 6.49
CA PRO A 41 26.88 15.47 7.57
C PRO A 41 25.35 15.40 7.71
N ASP A 42 24.80 16.05 8.73
CA ASP A 42 23.34 16.13 8.95
C ASP A 42 22.62 16.70 7.72
N THR A 43 23.23 17.69 7.08
CA THR A 43 22.74 18.29 5.83
C THR A 43 23.89 18.62 4.88
N PHE A 44 23.65 18.51 3.58
CA PHE A 44 24.63 18.77 2.51
C PHE A 44 23.95 19.23 1.22
N THR A 45 24.73 19.61 0.23
CA THR A 45 24.28 20.07 -1.09
C THR A 45 24.89 19.22 -2.20
N GLU A 46 24.44 19.42 -3.45
CA GLU A 46 25.08 18.78 -4.62
C GLU A 46 26.55 19.16 -4.78
N ALA A 47 26.97 20.34 -4.33
CA ALA A 47 28.34 20.84 -4.50
C ALA A 47 29.37 20.10 -3.61
N ASP A 48 28.89 19.42 -2.56
CA ASP A 48 29.75 18.67 -1.63
C ASP A 48 30.20 17.30 -2.21
N TYR A 49 29.61 16.89 -3.34
CA TYR A 49 29.83 15.58 -3.96
C TYR A 49 30.07 15.70 -5.47
N GLU A 50 30.46 14.61 -6.10
CA GLU A 50 30.59 14.57 -7.56
C GLU A 50 29.27 14.94 -8.27
N PRO A 51 29.34 15.68 -9.39
CA PRO A 51 28.15 16.12 -10.13
C PRO A 51 27.19 14.96 -10.44
N GLY A 52 25.92 15.15 -10.08
CA GLY A 52 24.84 14.19 -10.35
C GLY A 52 24.69 13.06 -9.34
N PHE A 53 25.68 12.81 -8.47
CA PHE A 53 25.62 11.72 -7.48
C PHE A 53 24.46 11.88 -6.49
N VAL A 54 24.34 13.05 -5.86
CA VAL A 54 23.28 13.34 -4.88
C VAL A 54 21.90 13.27 -5.53
N ARG A 55 21.75 13.76 -6.78
CA ARG A 55 20.47 13.63 -7.52
C ARG A 55 20.10 12.19 -7.81
N GLN A 56 21.08 11.35 -8.13
CA GLN A 56 20.81 9.92 -8.32
C GLN A 56 20.38 9.27 -7.00
N CYS A 57 21.11 9.54 -5.91
CA CYS A 57 20.73 9.09 -4.57
C CYS A 57 19.32 9.57 -4.16
N TYR A 58 18.94 10.78 -4.57
CA TYR A 58 17.61 11.34 -4.32
C TYR A 58 16.52 10.55 -5.07
N ARG A 59 16.73 10.27 -6.36
CA ARG A 59 15.83 9.45 -7.18
C ARG A 59 15.67 8.04 -6.60
N ASP A 60 16.74 7.49 -6.05
CA ASP A 60 16.76 6.17 -5.42
C ASP A 60 16.23 6.18 -3.97
N GLY A 61 15.88 7.36 -3.42
CA GLY A 61 15.33 7.51 -2.07
C GLY A 61 16.36 7.47 -0.94
N LEU A 62 17.64 7.33 -1.25
CA LEU A 62 18.75 7.30 -0.28
C LEU A 62 18.89 8.64 0.47
N VAL A 63 18.55 9.74 -0.19
CA VAL A 63 18.53 11.10 0.39
C VAL A 63 17.18 11.77 0.14
N SER A 64 16.88 12.78 0.94
CA SER A 64 15.68 13.62 0.82
C SER A 64 16.05 15.09 0.91
N TYR A 65 15.23 15.97 0.36
CA TYR A 65 15.38 17.40 0.60
C TYR A 65 15.03 17.73 2.05
N ALA A 66 15.94 18.40 2.75
CA ALA A 66 15.69 19.07 4.01
C ALA A 66 15.17 20.51 3.79
N ASP A 67 15.67 21.18 2.75
CA ASP A 67 15.18 22.46 2.25
C ASP A 67 15.24 22.44 0.71
N TYR A 68 14.07 22.34 0.08
CA TYR A 68 13.95 22.19 -1.37
C TYR A 68 14.41 23.44 -2.12
N ASP A 69 14.03 24.63 -1.63
CA ASP A 69 14.29 25.90 -2.31
C ASP A 69 15.78 26.25 -2.29
N ARG A 70 16.49 25.79 -1.25
CA ARG A 70 17.95 25.99 -1.11
C ARG A 70 18.77 24.83 -1.66
N GLY A 71 18.15 23.75 -2.13
CA GLY A 71 18.86 22.56 -2.60
C GLY A 71 19.64 21.84 -1.50
N ILE A 72 19.13 21.87 -0.27
CA ILE A 72 19.75 21.21 0.89
C ILE A 72 19.13 19.82 1.05
N PHE A 73 19.99 18.81 1.09
CA PHE A 73 19.66 17.41 1.27
C PHE A 73 20.05 16.94 2.67
N GLN A 74 19.43 15.85 3.08
CA GLN A 74 19.79 15.07 4.26
C GLN A 74 19.73 13.58 3.91
N LEU A 75 20.44 12.77 4.68
CA LEU A 75 20.33 11.32 4.58
C LEU A 75 18.89 10.89 4.92
N SER A 76 18.34 9.96 4.15
CA SER A 76 17.06 9.33 4.47
C SER A 76 17.26 8.27 5.57
N ASN A 77 16.30 7.39 5.75
CA ASN A 77 16.49 6.11 6.43
C ASN A 77 16.11 4.96 5.51
N PHE A 78 16.42 3.73 5.91
CA PHE A 78 16.15 2.55 5.09
C PHE A 78 14.65 2.38 4.86
N TYR A 79 13.80 2.70 5.83
CA TYR A 79 12.35 2.63 5.66
C TYR A 79 11.87 3.49 4.48
N ASN A 80 12.20 4.79 4.48
CA ASN A 80 11.79 5.71 3.41
C ASN A 80 12.46 5.39 2.06
N MET A 81 13.74 4.99 2.08
CA MET A 81 14.45 4.58 0.86
C MET A 81 13.85 3.32 0.25
N PHE A 82 13.53 2.34 1.10
CA PHE A 82 13.06 1.03 0.64
C PHE A 82 11.71 1.13 -0.05
N ASP A 83 10.81 2.02 0.41
CA ASP A 83 9.55 2.35 -0.27
C ASP A 83 9.77 2.85 -1.72
N VAL A 84 10.69 3.80 -1.88
CA VAL A 84 11.09 4.32 -3.20
C VAL A 84 11.70 3.21 -4.04
N PHE A 85 12.60 2.41 -3.45
CA PHE A 85 13.31 1.34 -4.14
C PHE A 85 12.38 0.27 -4.69
N VAL A 86 11.43 -0.24 -3.91
CA VAL A 86 10.51 -1.28 -4.39
C VAL A 86 9.58 -0.75 -5.49
N CYS A 87 9.22 0.53 -5.42
CA CYS A 87 8.37 1.16 -6.43
C CYS A 87 9.12 1.41 -7.74
N ALA A 88 10.37 1.90 -7.67
CA ALA A 88 11.17 2.30 -8.82
C ALA A 88 11.99 1.16 -9.45
N HIS A 89 12.48 0.22 -8.63
CA HIS A 89 13.52 -0.77 -9.00
C HIS A 89 13.03 -2.21 -8.83
N GLN A 90 11.79 -2.49 -9.24
CA GLN A 90 11.17 -3.81 -9.07
C GLN A 90 12.00 -4.96 -9.66
N ASP A 91 12.64 -4.75 -10.82
CA ASP A 91 13.44 -5.79 -11.47
C ASP A 91 14.66 -6.18 -10.62
N ARG A 92 15.28 -5.20 -9.94
CA ARG A 92 16.33 -5.47 -8.95
C ARG A 92 15.74 -6.20 -7.76
N TYR A 93 14.67 -5.67 -7.16
CA TYR A 93 14.01 -6.30 -6.01
C TYR A 93 13.59 -7.76 -6.29
N ASN A 94 13.20 -8.07 -7.52
CA ASN A 94 12.82 -9.40 -7.94
C ASN A 94 13.95 -10.42 -7.97
N GLN A 95 15.21 -9.99 -7.91
CA GLN A 95 16.39 -10.87 -7.80
C GLN A 95 16.56 -11.47 -6.40
N LEU A 96 15.94 -10.87 -5.38
CA LEU A 96 15.94 -11.41 -4.03
C LEU A 96 15.14 -12.72 -3.96
N THR A 97 15.62 -13.64 -3.14
CA THR A 97 14.93 -14.88 -2.81
C THR A 97 13.63 -14.59 -2.06
N ARG A 98 12.69 -15.55 -2.09
CA ARG A 98 11.45 -15.46 -1.30
C ARG A 98 11.72 -15.26 0.20
N HIS A 99 12.78 -15.88 0.73
CA HIS A 99 13.14 -15.72 2.14
C HIS A 99 13.58 -14.27 2.45
N GLU A 100 14.46 -13.70 1.62
CA GLU A 100 14.92 -12.32 1.78
C GLU A 100 13.79 -11.31 1.68
N LYS A 101 12.89 -11.46 0.69
CA LYS A 101 11.69 -10.63 0.56
C LYS A 101 10.79 -10.74 1.79
N GLY A 102 10.60 -11.95 2.31
CA GLY A 102 9.81 -12.18 3.53
C GLY A 102 10.41 -11.51 4.76
N THR A 103 11.74 -11.55 4.92
CA THR A 103 12.45 -10.87 6.00
C THR A 103 12.26 -9.36 5.93
N LEU A 104 12.43 -8.77 4.74
CA LEU A 104 12.29 -7.33 4.52
C LEU A 104 10.84 -6.85 4.66
N ASP A 105 9.87 -7.60 4.10
CA ASP A 105 8.44 -7.30 4.25
C ASP A 105 8.00 -7.35 5.71
N THR A 106 8.47 -8.32 6.48
CA THR A 106 8.17 -8.43 7.91
C THR A 106 8.70 -7.21 8.66
N TRP A 107 9.99 -6.88 8.46
CA TRP A 107 10.60 -5.72 9.10
C TRP A 107 9.88 -4.42 8.74
N TYR A 108 9.58 -4.20 7.46
CA TYR A 108 8.92 -2.98 7.00
C TYR A 108 7.48 -2.89 7.52
N PHE A 109 6.74 -3.99 7.49
CA PHE A 109 5.39 -4.04 8.04
C PHE A 109 5.38 -3.78 9.54
N ASP A 110 6.33 -4.32 10.31
CA ASP A 110 6.44 -4.07 11.75
C ASP A 110 6.69 -2.58 12.03
N ARG A 111 7.59 -1.92 11.27
CA ARG A 111 7.80 -0.47 11.38
C ARG A 111 6.55 0.35 11.08
N TYR A 112 5.85 0.02 10.00
CA TYR A 112 4.56 0.63 9.69
C TYR A 112 3.57 0.45 10.84
N TYR A 113 3.43 -0.78 11.33
CA TYR A 113 2.49 -1.17 12.38
C TYR A 113 2.78 -0.46 13.71
N ASP A 114 4.04 -0.41 14.12
CA ASP A 114 4.48 0.20 15.37
C ASP A 114 4.24 1.71 15.40
N GLY A 115 4.21 2.36 14.22
CA GLY A 115 3.82 3.75 14.04
C GLY A 115 2.33 4.02 14.29
N LEU A 116 1.46 3.00 14.21
CA LEU A 116 0.01 3.16 14.36
C LEU A 116 -0.39 3.33 15.84
N LYS A 117 -0.79 4.54 16.22
CA LYS A 117 -1.23 4.89 17.59
C LYS A 117 -2.74 5.15 17.66
N GLY A 118 -3.35 4.82 18.79
CA GLY A 118 -4.79 5.03 19.02
C GLY A 118 -5.69 4.04 18.29
N GLU A 119 -6.99 4.10 18.55
CA GLU A 119 -7.98 3.17 18.00
C GLU A 119 -8.19 3.38 16.48
N VAL A 120 -8.17 4.64 16.04
CA VAL A 120 -8.23 5.06 14.64
C VAL A 120 -6.93 5.80 14.29
N PRO A 121 -5.86 5.08 13.90
CA PRO A 121 -4.53 5.67 13.75
C PRO A 121 -4.38 6.57 12.53
N THR A 122 -5.23 6.39 11.51
CA THR A 122 -5.23 7.16 10.26
C THR A 122 -6.66 7.38 9.78
N PRO A 123 -6.91 8.40 8.94
CA PRO A 123 -8.25 8.71 8.44
C PRO A 123 -8.69 7.80 7.27
N ASP A 124 -8.09 6.61 7.13
CA ASP A 124 -8.41 5.69 6.03
C ASP A 124 -9.85 5.18 6.13
N ARG A 125 -10.58 5.25 5.00
CA ARG A 125 -11.97 4.80 4.87
C ARG A 125 -12.14 3.85 3.71
N ILE A 126 -12.90 2.78 3.93
CA ILE A 126 -13.31 1.86 2.86
C ILE A 126 -14.60 2.40 2.25
N LEU A 127 -14.57 2.64 0.94
CA LEU A 127 -15.70 3.18 0.19
C LEU A 127 -16.22 2.20 -0.86
N SER A 128 -17.48 2.40 -1.25
CA SER A 128 -18.04 1.74 -2.44
C SER A 128 -17.36 2.28 -3.70
N LEU A 129 -17.51 1.58 -4.83
CA LEU A 129 -17.05 2.08 -6.13
C LEU A 129 -17.63 3.47 -6.40
N GLU A 130 -18.94 3.63 -6.25
CA GLU A 130 -19.63 4.89 -6.54
C GLU A 130 -19.14 6.06 -5.66
N ASP A 131 -18.97 5.82 -4.37
CA ASP A 131 -18.43 6.82 -3.43
C ASP A 131 -16.97 7.16 -3.74
N THR A 132 -16.18 6.18 -4.17
CA THR A 132 -14.78 6.40 -4.57
C THR A 132 -14.70 7.27 -5.82
N LEU A 133 -15.59 7.06 -6.81
CA LEU A 133 -15.64 7.90 -8.00
C LEU A 133 -16.06 9.35 -7.66
N ARG A 134 -17.05 9.52 -6.77
CA ARG A 134 -17.40 10.85 -6.23
C ARG A 134 -16.24 11.52 -5.52
N PHE A 135 -15.49 10.76 -4.73
CA PHE A 135 -14.32 11.25 -4.02
C PHE A 135 -13.25 11.78 -5.00
N VAL A 136 -12.99 11.08 -6.10
CA VAL A 136 -12.11 11.55 -7.17
C VAL A 136 -12.66 12.80 -7.86
N ASP A 137 -13.96 12.84 -8.14
CA ASP A 137 -14.58 14.02 -8.76
C ASP A 137 -14.47 15.28 -7.89
N ALA A 138 -14.49 15.12 -6.57
CA ALA A 138 -14.37 16.20 -5.60
C ALA A 138 -12.94 16.70 -5.35
N HIS A 139 -11.90 15.94 -5.71
CA HIS A 139 -10.51 16.38 -5.53
C HIS A 139 -10.11 17.41 -6.58
N GLU A 140 -9.27 18.38 -6.21
CA GLU A 140 -8.80 19.44 -7.12
C GLU A 140 -7.31 19.33 -7.43
N GLU A 141 -6.57 18.60 -6.59
CA GLU A 141 -5.16 18.35 -6.75
C GLU A 141 -4.84 17.51 -8.00
N THR A 142 -3.60 17.60 -8.45
CA THR A 142 -3.10 16.73 -9.51
C THR A 142 -3.12 15.27 -9.06
N ILE A 143 -3.61 14.40 -9.92
CA ILE A 143 -3.73 12.96 -9.64
C ILE A 143 -2.52 12.23 -10.20
N TYR A 144 -1.83 11.50 -9.33
CA TYR A 144 -0.66 10.70 -9.67
C TYR A 144 -0.97 9.22 -9.50
N LEU A 145 -0.73 8.44 -10.54
CA LEU A 145 -0.72 6.99 -10.48
C LEU A 145 0.67 6.50 -10.10
N ASN A 146 0.72 5.73 -9.02
CA ASN A 146 1.92 5.14 -8.45
C ASN A 146 1.85 3.61 -8.52
N PRO A 147 3.02 2.94 -8.61
CA PRO A 147 3.14 1.56 -8.14
C PRO A 147 2.69 1.49 -6.67
N CYS A 148 1.92 0.46 -6.31
CA CYS A 148 1.56 0.19 -4.92
C CYS A 148 2.76 -0.37 -4.18
N ASP A 149 3.24 0.36 -3.19
CA ASP A 149 4.31 0.01 -2.26
C ASP A 149 4.11 -1.38 -1.61
N CYS A 150 3.00 -1.58 -0.92
CA CYS A 150 2.67 -2.81 -0.20
C CYS A 150 2.68 -4.03 -1.13
N ARG A 151 2.12 -3.87 -2.33
CA ARG A 151 2.09 -4.91 -3.36
C ARG A 151 3.47 -5.11 -4.00
N SER A 152 4.28 -4.06 -4.13
CA SER A 152 5.64 -4.15 -4.67
C SER A 152 6.58 -4.93 -3.73
N LEU A 153 6.34 -4.83 -2.41
CA LEU A 153 7.05 -5.56 -1.36
C LEU A 153 6.70 -7.06 -1.31
N THR A 154 5.41 -7.39 -1.19
CA THR A 154 4.98 -8.78 -1.03
C THR A 154 4.82 -9.52 -2.38
N GLY A 155 4.21 -8.88 -3.39
CA GLY A 155 4.26 -9.30 -4.81
C GLY A 155 3.51 -10.57 -5.25
N ASP A 156 3.06 -11.44 -4.35
CA ASP A 156 2.63 -12.80 -4.71
C ASP A 156 1.16 -12.93 -5.19
N CYS A 157 0.42 -11.81 -5.30
CA CYS A 157 -1.01 -11.80 -5.61
C CYS A 157 -1.38 -11.82 -7.11
N GLY A 158 -0.42 -11.55 -8.00
CA GLY A 158 -0.65 -11.50 -9.46
C GLY A 158 -1.41 -10.25 -9.98
N HIS A 159 -1.90 -9.36 -9.12
CA HIS A 159 -2.54 -8.11 -9.54
C HIS A 159 -1.54 -7.04 -9.99
N SER A 160 -1.98 -6.11 -10.84
CA SER A 160 -1.19 -4.97 -11.31
C SER A 160 -0.63 -4.14 -10.16
N ARG A 161 0.62 -3.67 -10.25
CA ARG A 161 1.17 -2.73 -9.25
C ARG A 161 0.62 -1.31 -9.44
N SER A 162 0.19 -0.93 -10.65
CA SER A 162 -0.30 0.41 -10.98
C SER A 162 -1.74 0.62 -10.51
N THR A 163 -1.92 0.73 -9.19
CA THR A 163 -3.25 0.75 -8.54
C THR A 163 -3.35 1.77 -7.40
N CYS A 164 -2.28 2.50 -7.09
CA CYS A 164 -2.27 3.51 -6.04
C CYS A 164 -2.39 4.90 -6.67
N LEU A 165 -3.41 5.66 -6.28
CA LEU A 165 -3.51 7.08 -6.61
C LEU A 165 -2.99 7.90 -5.44
N SER A 166 -2.25 8.96 -5.75
CA SER A 166 -1.74 9.94 -4.80
C SER A 166 -2.12 11.34 -5.28
N TYR A 167 -2.37 12.23 -4.33
CA TYR A 167 -2.54 13.66 -4.56
C TYR A 167 -1.31 14.47 -4.13
N ARG A 168 -0.23 13.78 -3.75
CA ARG A 168 1.05 14.38 -3.32
C ARG A 168 2.02 14.46 -4.47
N GLY A 169 2.33 15.69 -4.90
CA GLY A 169 3.30 15.99 -5.96
C GLY A 169 4.51 16.82 -5.54
N GLY A 170 4.60 17.25 -4.28
CA GLY A 170 5.66 18.12 -3.79
C GLY A 170 7.03 17.44 -3.63
N PRO A 171 8.04 18.16 -3.09
CA PRO A 171 9.36 17.62 -2.79
C PRO A 171 9.26 16.31 -2.01
N ASN A 172 10.21 15.41 -2.26
CA ASN A 172 10.26 14.08 -1.66
C ASN A 172 9.16 13.09 -2.10
N SER A 173 8.22 13.48 -2.97
CA SER A 173 7.18 12.58 -3.47
C SER A 173 7.68 11.66 -4.60
N PHE A 174 6.93 10.59 -4.89
CA PHE A 174 7.14 9.76 -6.07
C PHE A 174 7.02 10.54 -7.39
N ALA A 175 6.16 11.54 -7.44
CA ALA A 175 6.01 12.38 -8.63
C ALA A 175 7.28 13.20 -8.87
N ASP A 176 7.81 13.80 -7.82
CA ASP A 176 9.06 14.56 -7.88
C ASP A 176 10.29 13.68 -8.21
N ARG A 177 10.25 12.40 -7.85
CA ARG A 177 11.27 11.40 -8.26
C ARG A 177 11.11 10.90 -9.69
N GLY A 178 10.05 11.28 -10.39
CA GLY A 178 9.74 10.79 -11.73
C GLY A 178 9.21 9.35 -11.78
N ILE A 179 8.68 8.84 -10.67
CA ILE A 179 8.11 7.48 -10.55
C ILE A 179 6.63 7.49 -10.97
N SER A 180 5.93 8.58 -10.66
CA SER A 180 4.49 8.67 -10.90
C SER A 180 4.13 8.97 -12.35
N LYS A 181 2.98 8.46 -12.78
CA LYS A 181 2.30 8.92 -14.00
C LYS A 181 1.18 9.89 -13.61
N THR A 182 1.16 11.09 -14.19
CA THR A 182 0.03 12.03 -14.05
C THR A 182 -1.20 11.50 -14.80
N LEU A 183 -2.38 11.59 -14.19
CA LEU A 183 -3.66 11.20 -14.77
C LEU A 183 -4.67 12.34 -14.79
N THR A 184 -5.62 12.29 -15.73
CA THR A 184 -6.88 13.03 -15.63
C THR A 184 -7.84 12.37 -14.63
N LYS A 185 -8.92 13.06 -14.24
CA LYS A 185 -9.99 12.47 -13.42
C LYS A 185 -10.63 11.28 -14.12
N GLU A 186 -10.84 11.36 -15.42
CA GLU A 186 -11.41 10.29 -16.25
C GLU A 186 -10.51 9.06 -16.24
N GLU A 187 -9.21 9.23 -16.51
CA GLU A 187 -8.24 8.12 -16.47
C GLU A 187 -8.14 7.48 -15.08
N ALA A 188 -8.17 8.30 -14.01
CA ALA A 188 -8.16 7.81 -12.64
C ALA A 188 -9.41 6.96 -12.32
N LYS A 189 -10.60 7.43 -12.73
CA LYS A 189 -11.87 6.71 -12.57
C LYS A 189 -11.88 5.40 -13.37
N GLU A 190 -11.37 5.41 -14.60
CA GLU A 190 -11.25 4.19 -15.41
C GLU A 190 -10.35 3.14 -14.74
N MET A 191 -9.22 3.56 -14.17
CA MET A 191 -8.34 2.68 -13.41
C MET A 191 -9.05 2.10 -12.17
N ILE A 192 -9.76 2.92 -11.40
CA ILE A 192 -10.53 2.47 -10.23
C ILE A 192 -11.60 1.46 -10.65
N ILE A 193 -12.33 1.71 -11.74
CA ILE A 193 -13.35 0.79 -12.27
C ILE A 193 -12.71 -0.54 -12.71
N ALA A 194 -11.54 -0.50 -13.34
CA ALA A 194 -10.79 -1.70 -13.70
C ALA A 194 -10.35 -2.48 -12.45
N ALA A 195 -9.85 -1.78 -11.44
CA ALA A 195 -9.45 -2.38 -10.16
C ALA A 195 -10.64 -3.00 -9.41
N ASP A 196 -11.81 -2.32 -9.38
CA ASP A 196 -13.04 -2.91 -8.86
C ASP A 196 -13.31 -4.20 -9.61
N ARG A 197 -13.36 -4.18 -10.96
CA ARG A 197 -13.64 -5.38 -11.77
C ARG A 197 -12.71 -6.55 -11.48
N GLU A 198 -11.46 -6.33 -11.11
CA GLU A 198 -10.51 -7.37 -10.67
C GLU A 198 -10.78 -7.90 -9.25
N GLY A 199 -11.58 -7.20 -8.44
CA GLY A 199 -11.89 -7.55 -7.06
C GLY A 199 -11.02 -6.82 -6.04
N LEU A 200 -10.45 -5.69 -6.41
CA LEU A 200 -9.67 -4.85 -5.52
C LEU A 200 -10.60 -3.86 -4.80
N MET A 201 -10.39 -3.71 -3.51
CA MET A 201 -11.18 -2.88 -2.62
C MET A 201 -10.64 -1.46 -2.60
N HIS A 202 -11.53 -0.48 -2.54
CA HIS A 202 -11.18 0.93 -2.54
C HIS A 202 -11.06 1.45 -1.11
N THR A 203 -9.85 1.86 -0.75
CA THR A 203 -9.59 2.60 0.49
C THR A 203 -9.13 3.99 0.14
N VAL A 204 -9.73 5.01 0.74
CA VAL A 204 -9.39 6.41 0.52
C VAL A 204 -8.85 7.05 1.78
N ASN A 205 -8.00 8.04 1.61
CA ASN A 205 -7.62 9.01 2.64
C ASN A 205 -7.38 10.37 1.97
N PRO A 206 -7.19 11.46 2.73
CA PRO A 206 -7.00 12.80 2.15
C PRO A 206 -5.83 12.95 1.17
N PHE A 207 -4.95 11.96 1.08
CA PHE A 207 -3.74 12.01 0.26
C PHE A 207 -3.74 11.02 -0.91
N GLY A 208 -4.75 10.15 -1.02
CA GLY A 208 -4.78 9.16 -2.09
C GLY A 208 -5.90 8.14 -2.01
N VAL A 209 -5.89 7.24 -3.00
CA VAL A 209 -6.80 6.10 -3.13
C VAL A 209 -5.97 4.86 -3.38
N CYS A 210 -6.12 3.86 -2.51
CA CYS A 210 -5.52 2.55 -2.67
C CYS A 210 -6.57 1.55 -3.19
N ASN A 211 -6.19 0.76 -4.20
CA ASN A 211 -7.04 -0.28 -4.76
C ASN A 211 -6.40 -1.66 -4.48
N CYS A 212 -6.80 -2.28 -3.37
CA CYS A 212 -6.07 -3.41 -2.79
C CYS A 212 -6.93 -4.66 -2.55
N CYS A 213 -6.30 -5.82 -2.70
CA CYS A 213 -6.74 -7.09 -2.11
C CYS A 213 -6.28 -7.15 -0.64
N SER A 214 -6.72 -8.16 0.11
CA SER A 214 -6.40 -8.28 1.55
C SER A 214 -5.04 -8.93 1.85
N ASP A 215 -4.32 -9.42 0.85
CA ASP A 215 -3.12 -10.24 1.03
C ASP A 215 -1.86 -9.40 1.31
N CYS A 216 -1.58 -8.40 0.47
CA CYS A 216 -0.38 -7.56 0.54
C CYS A 216 -0.65 -6.28 1.33
N CYS A 217 -1.92 -5.84 1.43
CA CYS A 217 -2.27 -4.54 1.97
C CYS A 217 -1.93 -4.42 3.46
N TYR A 218 -1.01 -3.52 3.81
CA TYR A 218 -0.60 -3.30 5.19
C TYR A 218 -1.73 -2.76 6.07
N LEU A 219 -2.66 -2.03 5.48
CA LEU A 219 -3.84 -1.54 6.17
C LEU A 219 -4.73 -2.71 6.66
N PHE A 220 -5.02 -3.69 5.80
CA PHE A 220 -5.82 -4.87 6.17
C PHE A 220 -5.05 -5.88 7.02
N ARG A 221 -3.74 -6.05 6.79
CA ARG A 221 -2.86 -6.82 7.69
C ARG A 221 -2.84 -6.22 9.09
N SER A 222 -2.78 -4.90 9.19
CA SER A 222 -2.81 -4.19 10.47
C SER A 222 -4.18 -4.26 11.12
N GLN A 223 -5.27 -4.09 10.38
CA GLN A 223 -6.63 -4.30 10.90
C GLN A 223 -6.75 -5.67 11.56
N LYS A 224 -6.31 -6.73 10.87
CA LYS A 224 -6.32 -8.09 11.41
C LYS A 224 -5.47 -8.22 12.67
N ARG A 225 -4.26 -7.65 12.70
CA ARG A 225 -3.36 -7.71 13.87
C ARG A 225 -3.86 -6.86 15.05
N ARG A 226 -4.66 -5.82 14.82
CA ARG A 226 -5.27 -4.95 15.84
C ARG A 226 -6.65 -5.39 16.29
N ASP A 227 -7.24 -6.38 15.61
CA ASP A 227 -8.65 -6.76 15.77
C ASP A 227 -9.62 -5.56 15.62
N SER A 228 -9.33 -4.65 14.67
CA SER A 228 -10.05 -3.38 14.53
C SER A 228 -11.18 -3.42 13.51
N LEU A 229 -11.76 -4.60 13.24
CA LEU A 229 -12.80 -4.75 12.22
C LEU A 229 -14.03 -3.89 12.55
N GLY A 230 -14.45 -3.07 11.60
CA GLY A 230 -15.58 -2.15 11.79
C GLY A 230 -15.24 -0.87 12.56
N VAL A 231 -13.98 -0.73 12.99
CA VAL A 231 -13.44 0.46 13.65
C VAL A 231 -12.44 1.15 12.72
N TRP A 232 -11.42 0.41 12.27
CA TRP A 232 -10.38 0.93 11.37
C TRP A 232 -9.89 -0.14 10.37
N PRO A 233 -9.72 0.19 9.08
CA PRO A 233 -10.19 1.42 8.42
C PRO A 233 -11.69 1.61 8.58
N ALA A 234 -12.11 2.87 8.65
CA ALA A 234 -13.50 3.18 8.94
C ALA A 234 -14.39 2.78 7.74
N THR A 235 -15.55 2.20 8.06
CA THR A 235 -16.56 1.84 7.07
C THR A 235 -17.93 1.94 7.70
N GLU A 236 -18.82 2.68 7.05
CA GLU A 236 -20.18 2.91 7.54
C GLU A 236 -21.15 1.85 7.05
N THR A 237 -20.69 0.95 6.18
CA THR A 237 -21.57 -0.01 5.51
C THR A 237 -21.16 -1.46 5.73
N ILE A 238 -22.11 -2.34 5.44
CA ILE A 238 -21.93 -3.78 5.41
C ILE A 238 -22.80 -4.39 4.32
N ILE A 239 -22.44 -5.58 3.85
CA ILE A 239 -23.21 -6.26 2.82
C ILE A 239 -24.47 -6.93 3.40
N ARG A 240 -25.59 -6.80 2.70
CA ARG A 240 -26.84 -7.54 2.93
C ARG A 240 -27.13 -8.44 1.74
N LEU A 241 -27.49 -9.70 2.01
CA LEU A 241 -27.93 -10.67 1.01
C LEU A 241 -29.46 -10.79 1.03
N ASN A 242 -30.09 -10.53 -0.11
CA ASN A 242 -31.49 -10.88 -0.36
C ASN A 242 -31.53 -12.31 -0.94
N ALA A 243 -32.01 -13.27 -0.14
CA ALA A 243 -32.06 -14.67 -0.53
C ALA A 243 -33.02 -14.93 -1.70
N ASP A 244 -34.13 -14.19 -1.79
CA ASP A 244 -35.17 -14.37 -2.81
C ASP A 244 -34.68 -13.95 -4.20
N LYS A 245 -33.79 -12.95 -4.27
CA LYS A 245 -33.12 -12.54 -5.51
C LYS A 245 -31.89 -13.38 -5.84
N CYS A 246 -31.41 -14.20 -4.92
CA CYS A 246 -30.14 -14.91 -5.08
C CYS A 246 -30.28 -16.10 -6.04
N VAL A 247 -29.50 -16.10 -7.12
CA VAL A 247 -29.49 -17.19 -8.12
C VAL A 247 -28.43 -18.27 -7.85
N GLY A 248 -27.76 -18.22 -6.69
CA GLY A 248 -26.81 -19.28 -6.30
C GLY A 248 -25.52 -19.37 -7.12
N CYS A 249 -25.10 -18.29 -7.81
CA CYS A 249 -23.95 -18.36 -8.73
C CYS A 249 -22.57 -18.41 -8.05
N GLY A 250 -22.50 -18.06 -6.76
CA GLY A 250 -21.27 -18.11 -5.95
C GLY A 250 -20.17 -17.12 -6.34
N LYS A 251 -20.43 -16.13 -7.20
CA LYS A 251 -19.44 -15.09 -7.55
C LYS A 251 -18.96 -14.32 -6.32
N CYS A 252 -19.86 -14.02 -5.39
CA CYS A 252 -19.53 -13.34 -4.13
C CYS A 252 -18.58 -14.16 -3.25
N ALA A 253 -18.77 -15.48 -3.16
CA ALA A 253 -17.90 -16.37 -2.39
C ALA A 253 -16.48 -16.45 -2.95
N ARG A 254 -16.31 -16.42 -4.28
CA ARG A 254 -14.97 -16.43 -4.91
C ARG A 254 -14.21 -15.12 -4.75
N ARG A 255 -14.92 -14.00 -4.62
CA ARG A 255 -14.33 -12.65 -4.66
C ARG A 255 -14.14 -12.04 -3.28
N CYS A 256 -14.86 -12.54 -2.27
CA CYS A 256 -14.75 -12.01 -0.93
C CYS A 256 -13.44 -12.46 -0.28
N HIS A 257 -12.55 -11.50 -0.07
CA HIS A 257 -11.28 -11.65 0.65
C HIS A 257 -11.43 -12.01 2.14
N PHE A 258 -12.65 -11.83 2.69
CA PHE A 258 -12.95 -12.00 4.12
C PHE A 258 -13.91 -13.15 4.40
N SER A 259 -14.11 -14.04 3.42
CA SER A 259 -14.91 -15.26 3.58
C SER A 259 -16.35 -15.05 4.09
N VAL A 260 -16.95 -13.90 3.80
CA VAL A 260 -18.33 -13.57 4.20
C VAL A 260 -19.34 -14.55 3.61
N PHE A 261 -19.09 -15.10 2.43
CA PHE A 261 -20.06 -15.92 1.71
C PHE A 261 -19.64 -17.38 1.60
N THR A 262 -20.59 -18.29 1.81
CA THR A 262 -20.43 -19.72 1.54
C THR A 262 -21.44 -20.16 0.50
N LEU A 263 -21.00 -20.90 -0.54
CA LEU A 263 -21.88 -21.50 -1.54
C LEU A 263 -22.10 -22.98 -1.20
N ASN A 264 -23.34 -23.35 -0.87
CA ASN A 264 -23.76 -24.75 -0.94
C ASN A 264 -24.10 -25.10 -2.40
N ARG A 265 -23.27 -25.94 -3.01
CA ARG A 265 -23.40 -26.33 -4.42
C ARG A 265 -24.57 -27.29 -4.69
N GLU A 266 -24.95 -28.10 -3.70
CA GLU A 266 -26.01 -29.11 -3.84
C GLU A 266 -27.38 -28.44 -4.00
N ILE A 267 -27.66 -27.45 -3.16
CA ILE A 267 -28.93 -26.70 -3.18
C ILE A 267 -28.83 -25.34 -3.87
N ARG A 268 -27.67 -25.03 -4.48
CA ARG A 268 -27.37 -23.74 -5.14
C ARG A 268 -27.75 -22.53 -4.28
N LYS A 269 -27.44 -22.58 -2.98
CA LYS A 269 -27.75 -21.50 -2.02
C LYS A 269 -26.48 -20.84 -1.53
N VAL A 270 -26.48 -19.52 -1.47
CA VAL A 270 -25.43 -18.74 -0.82
C VAL A 270 -25.90 -18.35 0.58
N SER A 271 -25.07 -18.55 1.59
CA SER A 271 -25.20 -17.96 2.91
C SER A 271 -24.19 -16.84 3.10
N ALA A 272 -24.49 -15.89 3.98
CA ALA A 272 -23.61 -14.78 4.32
C ALA A 272 -23.44 -14.71 5.85
N ASP A 273 -22.21 -14.87 6.34
CA ASP A 273 -21.82 -14.45 7.68
C ASP A 273 -21.13 -13.09 7.57
N VAL A 274 -21.88 -12.06 7.95
CA VAL A 274 -21.42 -10.69 7.84
C VAL A 274 -20.45 -10.31 8.96
N SER A 275 -20.20 -11.17 9.96
CA SER A 275 -19.30 -10.91 11.10
C SER A 275 -17.93 -10.37 10.65
N THR A 276 -17.35 -10.94 9.59
CA THR A 276 -16.04 -10.58 9.02
C THR A 276 -16.09 -9.52 7.91
N CYS A 277 -17.26 -8.99 7.59
CA CYS A 277 -17.41 -8.08 6.45
C CYS A 277 -16.77 -6.71 6.73
N VAL A 278 -15.87 -6.29 5.84
CA VAL A 278 -15.22 -4.97 5.86
C VAL A 278 -15.98 -3.87 5.09
N GLY A 279 -17.15 -4.16 4.53
CA GLY A 279 -17.98 -3.15 3.86
C GLY A 279 -17.46 -2.68 2.49
N CYS A 280 -16.55 -3.41 1.83
CA CYS A 280 -15.88 -2.95 0.60
C CYS A 280 -16.72 -2.95 -0.69
N GLY A 281 -17.92 -3.54 -0.69
CA GLY A 281 -18.83 -3.46 -1.85
C GLY A 281 -18.43 -4.25 -3.11
N ILE A 282 -17.21 -4.79 -3.24
CA ILE A 282 -16.75 -5.48 -4.47
C ILE A 282 -17.62 -6.68 -4.89
N CYS A 283 -18.37 -7.28 -3.95
CA CYS A 283 -19.30 -8.36 -4.23
C CYS A 283 -20.65 -7.87 -4.78
N GLN A 284 -21.07 -6.65 -4.39
CA GLN A 284 -22.28 -6.00 -4.89
C GLN A 284 -22.15 -5.71 -6.39
N THR A 285 -21.03 -5.11 -6.81
CA THR A 285 -20.79 -4.71 -8.20
C THR A 285 -20.80 -5.86 -9.20
N GLN A 286 -20.56 -7.09 -8.73
CA GLN A 286 -20.52 -8.31 -9.55
C GLN A 286 -21.74 -9.22 -9.42
N CYS A 287 -22.72 -8.86 -8.60
CA CYS A 287 -23.90 -9.69 -8.39
C CYS A 287 -24.84 -9.58 -9.60
N PRO A 288 -24.97 -10.63 -10.45
CA PRO A 288 -25.74 -10.53 -11.69
C PRO A 288 -27.25 -10.40 -11.45
N SER A 289 -27.74 -10.80 -10.28
CA SER A 289 -29.14 -10.73 -9.92
C SER A 289 -29.48 -9.54 -9.00
N GLY A 290 -28.51 -8.69 -8.67
CA GLY A 290 -28.72 -7.57 -7.74
C GLY A 290 -29.17 -8.01 -6.34
N ALA A 291 -28.79 -9.21 -5.91
CA ALA A 291 -29.16 -9.78 -4.61
C ALA A 291 -28.33 -9.24 -3.44
N LEU A 292 -27.32 -8.42 -3.71
CA LEU A 292 -26.41 -7.87 -2.71
C LEU A 292 -26.54 -6.35 -2.67
N THR A 293 -26.64 -5.77 -1.48
CA THR A 293 -26.73 -4.33 -1.27
C THR A 293 -25.89 -3.91 -0.07
N LEU A 294 -25.18 -2.79 -0.17
CA LEU A 294 -24.57 -2.14 0.99
C LEU A 294 -25.66 -1.47 1.83
N VAL A 295 -25.59 -1.66 3.14
CA VAL A 295 -26.52 -1.11 4.13
C VAL A 295 -25.72 -0.55 5.30
N PRO A 296 -26.25 0.42 6.07
CA PRO A 296 -25.58 0.93 7.26
C PRO A 296 -25.14 -0.20 8.21
N ARG A 297 -23.91 -0.12 8.72
CA ARG A 297 -23.36 -1.11 9.66
C ARG A 297 -24.15 -1.18 10.97
N SER A 298 -24.83 -0.10 11.37
CA SER A 298 -25.74 -0.09 12.52
C SER A 298 -26.93 -1.04 12.37
N GLU A 299 -27.36 -1.36 11.14
CA GLU A 299 -28.47 -2.28 10.90
C GLU A 299 -28.14 -3.74 11.26
N LYS A 300 -26.86 -4.08 11.52
CA LYS A 300 -26.46 -5.36 12.12
C LYS A 300 -26.92 -5.53 13.57
N ALA A 301 -27.24 -4.43 14.28
CA ALA A 301 -27.69 -4.49 15.67
C ALA A 301 -29.15 -4.94 15.82
N VAL A 302 -29.85 -5.14 14.70
CA VAL A 302 -31.22 -5.67 14.69
C VAL A 302 -31.14 -7.11 14.17
N SER A 303 -30.82 -8.02 15.08
CA SER A 303 -30.97 -9.47 14.92
C SER A 303 -32.44 -9.85 14.85
#